data_AF-A0A252CAP0-F1
#
_entry.id   AF-A0A252CAP0-F1
#
_cell.length_a   1.000
_cell.length_b   1.000
_cell.length_c   1.000
_cell.angle_alpha   90.00
_cell.angle_beta   90.00
_cell.angle_gamma   90.00
#
_symmetry.space_group_name_H-M   'P 1'
#
loop_
_entity.id
_entity.type
_entity.pdbx_description
1 polymer ?
#
loop_
_entity_poly.entity_id
_entity_poly.type
_entity_poly.pdbx_seq_one_letter_code
_entity_poly.pdbx_strand_id
1 'polypeptide(L)'
;MLAFLALFKGREASAQTTGAQVGDILVKDLMWLVTGGGILTAVFGIIALINAGRAQDAQGKSEAGWFILGGILLAAVGGGSMLSGVFSNPPGN
;
A
#
# COMPACT_ATOMS: atom_id res chain seq x y z
N MET A 1 -46.24 -5.50 12.94
CA MET A 1 -45.47 -6.62 12.37
C MET A 1 -44.77 -6.27 11.05
N LEU A 2 -45.40 -5.51 10.13
CA LEU A 2 -44.80 -5.09 8.85
C LEU A 2 -43.58 -4.15 8.99
N ALA A 3 -43.59 -3.21 9.96
CA ALA A 3 -42.46 -2.30 10.18
C ALA A 3 -41.19 -2.99 10.71
N PHE A 4 -41.36 -4.10 11.44
CA PHE A 4 -40.25 -4.91 11.96
C PHE A 4 -39.54 -5.67 10.83
N LEU A 5 -40.30 -6.19 9.85
CA LEU A 5 -39.74 -6.83 8.66
C LEU A 5 -38.99 -5.84 7.74
N ALA A 6 -39.45 -4.59 7.63
CA ALA A 6 -38.75 -3.55 6.86
C ALA A 6 -37.41 -3.15 7.51
N LEU A 7 -37.36 -3.10 8.84
CA LEU A 7 -36.14 -2.80 9.60
C LEU A 7 -35.08 -3.90 9.46
N PHE A 8 -35.48 -5.17 9.41
CA PHE A 8 -34.57 -6.29 9.15
C PHE A 8 -34.13 -6.35 7.69
N LYS A 9 -35.05 -6.14 6.74
CA LYS A 9 -34.72 -6.10 5.31
C LYS A 9 -33.77 -4.96 4.95
N GLY A 10 -33.83 -3.82 5.66
CA GLY A 10 -32.88 -2.72 5.53
C GLY A 10 -31.52 -2.97 6.20
N ARG A 11 -31.44 -3.82 7.23
CA ARG A 11 -30.16 -4.23 7.85
C ARG A 11 -29.38 -5.22 6.98
N GLU A 12 -30.06 -6.16 6.34
CA GLU A 12 -29.44 -7.15 5.43
C GLU A 12 -28.79 -6.47 4.20
N ALA A 13 -29.37 -5.37 3.71
CA ALA A 13 -28.83 -4.58 2.60
C ALA A 13 -27.53 -3.82 2.94
N SER A 14 -27.20 -3.66 4.23
CA SER A 14 -26.02 -2.93 4.69
C SER A 14 -24.78 -3.82 4.92
N ALA A 15 -24.90 -5.14 4.76
CA ALA A 15 -23.84 -6.10 5.06
C ALA A 15 -23.34 -6.90 3.85
N GLN A 16 -23.68 -6.47 2.63
CA GLN A 16 -23.17 -7.12 1.43
C GLN A 16 -22.04 -6.28 0.85
N THR A 17 -20.82 -6.50 1.33
CA THR A 17 -19.60 -6.04 0.67
C THR A 17 -19.63 -6.64 -0.74
N THR A 18 -20.01 -5.83 -1.73
CA THR A 18 -20.07 -6.26 -3.13
C THR A 18 -18.66 -6.67 -3.58
N GLY A 19 -18.57 -7.57 -4.58
CA GLY A 19 -17.26 -8.01 -5.09
C GLY A 19 -16.35 -6.84 -5.53
N ALA A 20 -16.95 -5.72 -5.96
CA ALA A 20 -16.26 -4.46 -6.23
C ALA A 20 -15.63 -3.85 -4.96
N GLN A 21 -16.38 -3.77 -3.85
CA GLN A 21 -15.87 -3.26 -2.57
C GLN A 21 -14.77 -4.14 -1.97
N VAL A 22 -14.83 -5.46 -2.18
CA VAL A 22 -13.73 -6.37 -1.79
C VAL A 22 -12.47 -6.09 -2.61
N GLY A 23 -12.63 -5.85 -3.92
CA GLY A 23 -11.54 -5.47 -4.82
C GLY A 23 -10.84 -4.18 -4.39
N ASP A 24 -11.61 -3.15 -4.01
CA ASP A 24 -11.07 -1.87 -3.57
C ASP A 24 -10.25 -1.98 -2.28
N ILE A 25 -10.72 -2.80 -1.32
CA ILE A 25 -9.99 -3.08 -0.08
C ILE A 25 -8.67 -3.80 -0.38
N LEU A 26 -8.70 -4.83 -1.23
CA LEU A 26 -7.51 -5.58 -1.63
C LEU A 26 -6.46 -4.68 -2.30
N VAL A 27 -6.87 -3.81 -3.21
CA VAL A 27 -5.96 -2.86 -3.88
C VAL A 27 -5.36 -1.91 -2.84
N LYS A 28 -6.17 -1.38 -1.94
CA LYS A 28 -5.69 -0.48 -0.87
C LYS A 28 -4.66 -1.17 0.04
N ASP A 29 -4.94 -2.39 0.47
CA ASP A 29 -4.05 -3.16 1.34
C ASP A 29 -2.75 -3.53 0.61
N LEU A 30 -2.83 -3.88 -0.69
CA LEU A 30 -1.66 -4.12 -1.53
C LEU A 30 -0.81 -2.86 -1.67
N MET A 31 -1.43 -1.68 -1.84
CA MET A 31 -0.69 -0.42 -1.91
C MET A 31 0.01 -0.11 -0.58
N TRP A 32 -0.60 -0.43 0.56
CA TRP A 32 0.04 -0.31 1.88
C TRP A 32 1.22 -1.24 2.03
N LEU A 33 1.10 -2.48 1.56
CA LEU A 33 2.19 -3.45 1.54
C LEU A 33 3.34 -2.97 0.64
N VAL A 34 3.03 -2.48 -0.56
CA VAL A 34 4.02 -1.97 -1.53
C VAL A 34 4.75 -0.76 -0.96
N THR A 35 4.01 0.19 -0.37
CA THR A 35 4.60 1.40 0.20
C THR A 35 5.46 1.08 1.42
N GLY A 36 4.92 0.30 2.37
CA GLY A 36 5.65 -0.13 3.56
C GLY A 36 6.87 -0.99 3.22
N GLY A 37 6.71 -1.94 2.29
CA GLY A 37 7.78 -2.79 1.78
C GLY A 37 8.87 -1.99 1.06
N GLY A 38 8.49 -0.97 0.28
CA GLY A 38 9.44 -0.05 -0.36
C GLY A 38 10.29 0.71 0.66
N ILE A 39 9.67 1.28 1.70
CA ILE A 39 10.38 1.96 2.78
C ILE A 39 11.35 1.01 3.49
N LEU A 40 10.89 -0.21 3.84
CA LEU A 40 11.75 -1.21 4.49
C LEU A 40 12.92 -1.63 3.61
N THR A 41 12.68 -1.82 2.31
CA THR A 41 13.73 -2.16 1.33
C THR A 41 14.77 -1.06 1.24
N ALA A 42 14.35 0.21 1.26
CA ALA A 42 15.27 1.34 1.25
C ALA A 42 16.11 1.39 2.54
N VAL A 43 15.49 1.20 3.70
CA VAL A 43 16.20 1.14 4.99
C VAL A 43 17.21 0.00 5.01
N PHE A 44 16.83 -1.18 4.52
CA PHE A 44 17.74 -2.31 4.39
C PHE A 44 18.92 -1.98 3.47
N GLY A 45 18.67 -1.33 2.34
CA GLY A 45 19.72 -0.82 1.44
C GLY A 45 20.69 0.13 2.14
N ILE A 46 20.20 1.04 2.99
CA ILE A 46 21.07 1.94 3.77
C ILE A 46 21.97 1.16 4.73
N ILE A 47 21.41 0.16 5.43
CA ILE A 47 22.20 -0.70 6.33
C ILE A 47 23.26 -1.48 5.55
N ALA A 48 22.90 -2.05 4.40
CA ALA A 48 23.82 -2.75 3.51
C ALA A 48 24.94 -1.82 3.01
N LEU A 49 24.60 -0.57 2.67
CA LEU A 49 25.58 0.45 2.24
C LEU A 49 26.59 0.76 3.35
N ILE A 50 26.12 0.94 4.58
CA ILE A 50 26.98 1.20 5.75
C ILE A 50 27.93 0.01 5.96
N ASN A 51 27.41 -1.22 5.90
CA ASN A 51 28.21 -2.43 6.07
C ASN A 51 29.25 -2.63 4.96
N ALA A 52 28.85 -2.44 3.69
CA ALA A 52 29.77 -2.48 2.55
C ALA A 52 30.83 -1.37 2.61
N GLY A 53 30.45 -0.19 3.14
CA GLY A 53 31.37 0.90 3.46
C GLY A 53 32.48 0.48 4.44
N ARG A 54 32.10 -0.22 5.51
CA ARG A 54 33.06 -0.76 6.49
C ARG A 54 33.95 -1.85 5.90
N ALA A 55 33.39 -2.67 5.00
CA ALA A 55 34.12 -3.73 4.31
C ALA A 55 34.99 -3.25 3.13
N GLN A 56 34.93 -1.95 2.78
CA GLN A 56 35.56 -1.38 1.58
C GLN A 56 35.14 -2.10 0.28
N ASP A 57 33.99 -2.77 0.29
CA ASP A 57 33.48 -3.50 -0.86
C ASP A 57 32.75 -2.55 -1.83
N ALA A 58 33.29 -2.42 -3.04
CA ALA A 58 32.72 -1.59 -4.09
C ALA A 58 31.44 -2.19 -4.69
N GLN A 59 31.35 -3.53 -4.77
CA GLN A 59 30.20 -4.21 -5.35
C GLN A 59 28.99 -4.11 -4.41
N GLY A 60 29.17 -4.39 -3.11
CA GLY A 60 28.12 -4.26 -2.11
C GLY A 60 27.56 -2.83 -1.99
N LYS A 61 28.37 -1.80 -2.21
CA LYS A 61 27.89 -0.39 -2.27
C LYS A 61 26.95 -0.15 -3.45
N SER A 62 27.24 -0.75 -4.60
CA SER A 62 26.43 -0.61 -5.81
C SER A 62 25.09 -1.33 -5.68
N GLU A 63 25.09 -2.54 -5.14
CA GLU A 63 23.88 -3.33 -4.89
C GLU A 63 23.00 -2.66 -3.82
N ALA A 64 23.61 -2.16 -2.75
CA ALA A 64 22.93 -1.36 -1.74
C ALA A 64 22.28 -0.10 -2.34
N GLY A 65 22.96 0.58 -3.28
CA GLY A 65 22.40 1.71 -4.01
C GLY A 65 21.12 1.35 -4.76
N TRP A 66 21.07 0.19 -5.41
CA TRP A 66 19.87 -0.30 -6.09
C TRP A 66 18.73 -0.62 -5.13
N PHE A 67 19.01 -1.19 -3.96
CA PHE A 67 17.99 -1.41 -2.93
C PHE A 67 17.38 -0.10 -2.42
N ILE A 68 18.22 0.94 -2.23
CA ILE A 68 17.74 2.26 -1.81
C ILE A 68 16.85 2.89 -2.88
N LEU A 69 17.33 2.95 -4.12
CA LEU A 69 16.58 3.50 -5.26
C LEU A 69 15.28 2.73 -5.51
N GLY A 70 15.34 1.39 -5.52
CA GLY A 70 14.18 0.53 -5.72
C GLY A 70 13.16 0.69 -4.60
N GLY A 71 13.60 0.76 -3.35
CA GLY A 71 12.72 0.97 -2.20
C GLY A 71 12.02 2.33 -2.22
N ILE A 72 12.73 3.41 -2.56
CA ILE A 72 12.16 4.75 -2.71
C ILE A 72 11.15 4.81 -3.85
N LEU A 73 11.46 4.18 -4.99
CA LEU A 73 10.55 4.14 -6.14
C LEU A 73 9.26 3.36 -5.79
N LEU A 74 9.36 2.21 -5.12
CA LEU A 74 8.19 1.47 -4.64
C LEU A 74 7.35 2.31 -3.68
N ALA A 75 7.99 3.01 -2.75
CA ALA A 75 7.31 3.90 -1.81
C ALA A 75 6.63 5.08 -2.52
N ALA A 76 7.25 5.65 -3.54
CA ALA A 76 6.70 6.74 -4.33
C ALA A 76 5.50 6.28 -5.19
N VAL A 77 5.57 5.09 -5.79
CA VAL A 77 4.46 4.52 -6.57
C VAL A 77 3.29 4.17 -5.66
N GLY A 78 3.53 3.49 -4.54
CA GLY A 78 2.48 3.15 -3.58
C GLY A 78 1.88 4.40 -2.93
N GLY A 79 2.70 5.34 -2.48
CA GLY A 79 2.25 6.61 -1.89
C GLY A 79 1.54 7.52 -2.88
N GLY A 80 2.03 7.62 -4.12
CA GLY A 80 1.39 8.37 -5.20
C GLY A 80 0.02 7.79 -5.58
N SER A 81 -0.11 6.46 -5.61
CA SER A 81 -1.38 5.78 -5.90
C SER A 81 -2.41 5.97 -4.79
N MET A 82 -1.98 5.99 -3.52
CA MET A 82 -2.83 6.34 -2.38
C MET A 82 -3.31 7.79 -2.42
N LEU A 83 -2.44 8.72 -2.83
CA LEU A 83 -2.78 10.14 -2.95
C LEU A 83 -3.77 10.38 -4.10
N SER A 84 -3.64 9.69 -5.24
CA SER A 84 -4.61 9.79 -6.34
C SER A 84 -5.97 9.16 -6.03
N GLY A 85 -6.02 8.15 -5.14
CA GLY A 85 -7.28 7.56 -4.68
C GLY A 85 -8.18 8.53 -3.90
N VAL A 86 -7.62 9.62 -3.36
CA VAL A 86 -8.38 10.71 -2.73
C VAL A 86 -9.10 11.60 -3.76
N PHE A 87 -8.61 11.64 -5.01
CA PHE A 87 -9.18 12.47 -6.07
C PHE A 87 -10.08 11.73 -7.06
N SER A 88 -10.12 10.39 -7.02
CA SER A 88 -10.93 9.56 -7.93
C SER A 88 -12.30 9.16 -7.37
N ASN A 89 -12.68 9.61 -6.16
CA ASN A 89 -14.03 9.47 -5.66
C ASN A 89 -14.54 10.83 -5.15
N PRO A 90 -15.23 11.65 -5.96
CA PRO A 90 -16.03 12.72 -5.38
C PRO A 90 -17.06 12.05 -4.45
N PRO A 91 -17.08 12.36 -3.15
CA PRO A 91 -18.09 11.81 -2.26
C PRO A 91 -19.45 12.37 -2.68
N GLY A 92 -20.26 11.54 -3.34
CA GLY A 92 -21.65 11.85 -3.68
C GLY A 92 -22.01 11.58 -5.13
N ASN A 93 -22.38 10.34 -5.41
CA ASN A 93 -23.53 10.01 -6.25
C ASN A 93 -24.14 8.70 -5.76
#